data_AF-A0A816ST79-F1
#
_entry.id   AF-A0A816ST79-F1
#
_cell.length_a   1.000
_cell.length_b   1.000
_cell.length_c   1.000
_cell.angle_alpha   90.00
_cell.angle_beta   90.00
_cell.angle_gamma   90.00
#
_symmetry.space_group_name_H-M   'P 1'
#
loop_
_entity.id
_entity.type
_entity.pdbx_description
1 polymer ?
#
loop_
_entity_poly.entity_id
_entity_poly.type
_entity_poly.pdbx_seq_one_letter_code
_entity_poly.pdbx_strand_id
1 'polypeptide(L)'
;MQTVEEIYKVASIALSPNVSAQIFMGLMVSPPKPGDISYDQFVRESKGILESLRRRARIMTDGFNSCKNVVCNFTEGAMYSFPQIKLPPKAIQAAKQAGKVPDVFYCLKLLEATGISTVPGSGFGQKEG
;
A
#
# COMPACT_ATOMS: atom_id res chain seq x y z
N MET A 1 -29.77 -1.47 -21.02
CA MET A 1 -29.62 -2.35 -19.83
C MET A 1 -30.02 -1.51 -18.62
N GLN A 2 -31.08 -1.87 -17.91
CA GLN A 2 -31.60 -1.10 -16.76
C GLN A 2 -30.51 -0.74 -15.73
N THR A 3 -29.55 -1.64 -15.46
CA THR A 3 -28.41 -1.38 -14.56
C THR A 3 -27.54 -0.19 -14.97
N VAL A 4 -27.28 -0.01 -16.27
CA VAL A 4 -26.44 1.10 -16.77
C VAL A 4 -27.16 2.43 -16.58
N GLU A 5 -28.47 2.47 -16.78
CA GLU A 5 -29.30 3.65 -16.56
C GLU A 5 -29.36 4.05 -15.09
N GLU A 6 -29.50 3.07 -14.17
CA GLU A 6 -29.45 3.34 -12.74
C GLU A 6 -28.07 3.83 -12.28
N ILE A 7 -26.98 3.28 -12.84
CA ILE A 7 -25.61 3.78 -12.58
C ILE A 7 -25.45 5.22 -13.10
N TYR A 8 -25.92 5.50 -14.31
CA TYR A 8 -25.87 6.85 -14.89
C TYR A 8 -26.68 7.86 -14.05
N LYS A 9 -27.85 7.45 -13.57
CA LYS A 9 -28.67 8.25 -12.65
C LYS A 9 -27.90 8.60 -11.39
N VAL A 10 -27.22 7.65 -10.75
CA VAL A 10 -26.39 7.93 -9.56
C VAL A 10 -25.21 8.85 -9.90
N ALA A 11 -24.51 8.59 -11.01
CA ALA A 11 -23.33 9.36 -11.41
C ALA A 11 -23.66 10.83 -11.74
N SER A 12 -24.80 11.09 -12.38
CA SER A 12 -25.20 12.44 -12.80
C SER A 12 -25.56 13.37 -11.64
N ILE A 13 -25.86 12.84 -10.44
CA ILE A 13 -26.08 13.64 -9.23
C ILE A 13 -24.82 14.45 -8.87
N ALA A 14 -23.64 13.91 -9.16
CA ALA A 14 -22.35 14.58 -8.95
C ALA A 14 -21.85 15.35 -10.19
N LEU A 15 -22.70 15.50 -11.23
CA LEU A 15 -22.37 16.06 -12.55
C LEU A 15 -21.30 15.25 -13.30
N SER A 16 -20.02 15.45 -12.96
CA SER A 16 -18.89 14.75 -13.56
C SER A 16 -17.63 14.89 -12.70
N PRO A 17 -16.64 13.97 -12.85
CA PRO A 17 -15.30 14.16 -12.29
C PRO A 17 -14.64 15.42 -12.86
N ASN A 18 -13.69 16.01 -12.12
CA ASN A 18 -12.97 17.18 -12.62
C ASN A 18 -12.23 16.86 -13.94
N VAL A 19 -12.25 17.83 -14.86
CA VAL A 19 -11.71 17.66 -16.23
C VAL A 19 -10.22 17.31 -16.22
N SER A 20 -9.44 17.88 -15.29
CA SER A 20 -8.01 17.58 -15.16
C SER A 20 -7.75 16.10 -14.87
N ALA A 21 -8.55 15.47 -14.00
CA ALA A 21 -8.45 14.04 -13.72
C ALA A 21 -8.89 13.19 -14.92
N GLN A 22 -9.90 13.63 -15.68
CA GLN A 22 -10.29 12.95 -16.92
C GLN A 22 -9.15 12.98 -17.96
N ILE A 23 -8.48 14.13 -18.12
CA ILE A 23 -7.29 14.27 -18.99
C ILE A 23 -6.16 13.35 -18.49
N PHE A 24 -5.87 13.36 -17.19
CA PHE A 24 -4.83 12.52 -16.60
C PHE A 24 -5.09 11.02 -16.81
N MET A 25 -6.34 10.56 -16.63
CA MET A 25 -6.75 9.20 -16.97
C MET A 25 -6.53 8.89 -18.45
N GLY A 26 -6.89 9.82 -19.35
CA GLY A 26 -6.65 9.70 -20.79
C GLY A 26 -5.18 9.49 -21.12
N LEU A 27 -4.28 10.26 -20.50
CA LEU A 27 -2.83 10.12 -20.65
C LEU A 27 -2.32 8.77 -20.10
N MET A 28 -2.84 8.30 -18.97
CA MET A 28 -2.43 7.02 -18.38
C MET A 28 -2.81 5.82 -19.27
N VAL A 29 -3.97 5.86 -19.93
CA VAL A 29 -4.44 4.76 -20.79
C VAL A 29 -3.98 4.89 -22.24
N SER A 30 -3.43 6.04 -22.62
CA SER A 30 -2.91 6.33 -23.97
C SER A 30 -1.49 6.90 -23.91
N PRO A 31 -0.49 6.11 -23.47
CA PRO A 31 0.89 6.57 -23.38
C PRO A 31 1.50 6.85 -24.76
N PRO A 32 2.64 7.58 -24.83
CA PRO A 32 3.40 7.74 -26.07
C PRO A 32 3.71 6.40 -26.73
N LYS A 33 3.70 6.37 -28.06
CA LYS A 33 3.93 5.20 -28.91
C LYS A 33 5.31 5.27 -29.55
N PRO A 34 5.88 4.12 -29.99
CA PRO A 34 7.12 4.13 -30.76
C PRO A 34 7.06 5.11 -31.94
N GLY A 35 8.03 6.03 -32.01
CA GLY A 35 8.08 7.11 -33.01
C GLY A 35 7.61 8.47 -32.50
N ASP A 36 6.90 8.53 -31.36
CA ASP A 36 6.55 9.81 -30.72
C ASP A 36 7.80 10.44 -30.08
N ILE A 37 7.85 11.78 -30.10
CA ILE A 37 9.02 12.57 -29.64
C ILE A 37 9.44 12.22 -28.20
N SER A 38 8.49 11.87 -27.33
CA SER A 38 8.74 11.57 -25.91
C SER A 38 8.76 10.09 -25.56
N TYR A 39 8.61 9.18 -26.55
CA TYR A 39 8.49 7.74 -26.29
C TYR A 39 9.67 7.16 -25.50
N ASP A 40 10.88 7.38 -25.99
CA ASP A 40 12.08 6.82 -25.36
C ASP A 40 12.29 7.37 -23.95
N GLN A 41 11.96 8.65 -23.73
CA GLN A 41 12.02 9.24 -22.40
C GLN A 41 11.01 8.58 -21.45
N PHE A 42 9.75 8.48 -21.88
CA PHE A 42 8.67 7.87 -21.10
C PHE A 42 8.99 6.42 -20.71
N VAL A 43 9.50 5.61 -21.65
CA VAL A 43 9.87 4.21 -21.39
C VAL A 43 11.02 4.10 -20.39
N ARG A 44 12.07 4.92 -20.55
CA ARG A 44 13.22 4.93 -19.63
C ARG A 44 12.79 5.30 -18.21
N GLU A 45 12.02 6.36 -18.06
CA GLU A 45 11.56 6.84 -16.75
C GLU A 45 10.64 5.81 -16.08
N SER A 46 9.64 5.30 -16.82
CA SER A 46 8.70 4.29 -16.31
C SER A 46 9.41 3.02 -15.85
N LYS A 47 10.35 2.53 -16.66
CA LYS A 47 11.14 1.35 -16.31
C LYS A 47 12.03 1.61 -15.08
N GLY A 48 12.70 2.76 -15.03
CA GLY A 48 13.55 3.14 -13.89
C GLY A 48 12.76 3.24 -12.57
N ILE A 49 11.54 3.77 -12.61
CA ILE A 49 10.65 3.83 -11.44
C ILE A 49 10.30 2.41 -10.97
N LEU A 50 9.89 1.52 -11.88
CA LEU A 50 9.52 0.15 -11.55
C LEU A 50 10.71 -0.65 -11.00
N GLU A 51 11.89 -0.52 -11.59
CA GLU A 51 13.11 -1.16 -11.10
C GLU A 51 13.49 -0.67 -9.70
N SER A 52 13.37 0.65 -9.46
CA SER A 52 13.61 1.21 -8.14
C SER A 52 12.60 0.71 -7.11
N LEU A 53 11.33 0.52 -7.48
CA LEU A 53 10.31 -0.04 -6.60
C LEU A 53 10.61 -1.51 -6.27
N ARG A 54 10.98 -2.31 -7.27
CA ARG A 54 11.37 -3.72 -7.06
C ARG A 54 12.59 -3.84 -6.15
N ARG A 55 13.58 -2.94 -6.28
CA ARG A 55 14.75 -2.89 -5.39
C ARG A 55 14.34 -2.55 -3.95
N ARG A 56 13.48 -1.54 -3.76
CA ARG A 56 12.95 -1.18 -2.42
C ARG A 56 12.14 -2.30 -1.80
N ALA A 57 11.33 -3.02 -2.59
CA ALA A 57 10.59 -4.18 -2.12
C ALA A 57 11.51 -5.26 -1.54
N ARG A 58 12.63 -5.58 -2.23
CA ARG A 58 13.64 -6.51 -1.71
C ARG A 58 14.26 -6.02 -0.41
N ILE A 59 14.72 -4.76 -0.38
CA ILE A 59 15.32 -4.17 0.82
C ILE A 59 14.37 -4.26 2.03
N MET A 60 13.10 -3.95 1.84
CA MET A 60 12.10 -4.03 2.91
C MET A 60 11.83 -5.47 3.34
N THR A 61 11.59 -6.39 2.41
CA THR A 61 11.34 -7.81 2.72
C THR A 61 12.53 -8.44 3.45
N ASP A 62 13.75 -8.24 2.93
CA ASP A 62 14.97 -8.78 3.54
C ASP A 62 15.23 -8.14 4.91
N GLY A 63 15.02 -6.83 5.03
CA GLY A 63 15.11 -6.10 6.29
C GLY A 63 14.15 -6.67 7.35
N PHE A 64 12.88 -6.86 7.01
CA PHE A 64 11.92 -7.47 7.94
C PHE A 64 12.28 -8.92 8.28
N ASN A 65 12.69 -9.73 7.31
CA ASN A 65 13.06 -11.13 7.57
C ASN A 65 14.36 -11.28 8.36
N SER A 66 15.20 -10.23 8.43
CA SER A 66 16.36 -10.19 9.32
C SER A 66 15.99 -9.93 10.78
N CYS A 67 14.79 -9.39 11.05
CA CYS A 67 14.33 -9.08 12.40
C CYS A 67 13.84 -10.33 13.14
N LYS A 68 14.16 -10.42 14.44
CA LYS A 68 13.68 -11.50 15.30
C LYS A 68 12.15 -11.51 15.38
N ASN A 69 11.56 -12.70 15.24
CA ASN A 69 10.11 -12.95 15.32
C ASN A 69 9.28 -12.23 14.23
N VAL A 70 9.92 -11.77 13.15
CA VAL A 70 9.24 -11.14 12.02
C VAL A 70 9.37 -12.06 10.80
N VAL A 71 8.26 -12.26 10.09
CA VAL A 71 8.25 -12.94 8.79
C VAL A 71 7.51 -12.04 7.82
N CYS A 72 8.13 -11.74 6.68
CA CYS A 72 7.54 -10.92 5.64
C CYS A 72 7.60 -11.67 4.31
N ASN A 73 6.45 -11.81 3.66
CA ASN A 73 6.40 -12.27 2.28
C ASN A 73 7.01 -11.21 1.35
N PHE A 74 7.51 -11.65 0.21
CA PHE A 74 7.99 -10.72 -0.80
C PHE A 74 6.84 -9.91 -1.39
N THR A 75 7.02 -8.58 -1.46
CA THR A 75 6.05 -7.69 -2.11
C THR A 75 6.20 -7.81 -3.63
N GLU A 76 5.39 -8.67 -4.25
CA GLU A 76 5.41 -8.92 -5.70
C GLU A 76 4.93 -7.73 -6.53
N GLY A 77 4.07 -6.89 -5.97
CA GLY A 77 3.49 -5.71 -6.61
C GLY A 77 2.89 -4.73 -5.59
N ALA A 78 2.21 -3.70 -6.09
CA ALA A 78 1.76 -2.55 -5.28
C ALA A 78 2.93 -1.88 -4.52
N MET A 79 2.64 -1.29 -3.35
CA MET A 79 3.58 -0.40 -2.64
C MET A 79 3.75 -0.75 -1.16
N TYR A 80 3.15 -1.85 -0.68
CA TYR A 80 3.08 -2.16 0.75
C TYR A 80 3.65 -3.55 1.06
N SER A 81 4.31 -3.65 2.21
CA SER A 81 4.71 -4.92 2.82
C SER A 81 3.87 -5.15 4.06
N PHE A 82 3.47 -6.40 4.30
CA PHE A 82 2.62 -6.76 5.43
C PHE A 82 3.32 -7.84 6.28
N PRO A 83 4.28 -7.44 7.13
CA PRO A 83 5.04 -8.38 7.93
C PRO A 83 4.19 -8.97 9.05
N GLN A 84 4.29 -10.28 9.26
CA GLN A 84 3.77 -10.96 10.43
C GLN A 84 4.76 -10.80 11.59
N ILE A 85 4.31 -10.24 12.70
CA ILE A 85 5.09 -10.12 13.93
C ILE A 85 4.56 -11.12 14.95
N LYS A 86 5.39 -12.08 15.36
CA LYS A 86 5.06 -13.04 16.41
C LYS A 86 5.32 -12.41 17.78
N LEU A 87 4.29 -11.75 18.31
CA LEU A 87 4.37 -11.09 19.61
C LEU A 87 4.48 -12.12 20.75
N PRO A 88 5.41 -11.94 21.71
CA PRO A 88 5.50 -12.83 22.86
C PRO A 88 4.30 -12.64 23.80
N PRO A 89 3.91 -13.66 24.59
CA PRO A 89 2.77 -13.59 25.51
C PRO A 89 2.81 -12.38 26.46
N LYS A 90 4.01 -12.00 26.93
CA LYS A 90 4.19 -10.82 27.79
C LYS A 90 3.80 -9.51 27.09
N ALA A 91 4.08 -9.37 25.79
CA ALA A 91 3.69 -8.18 25.03
C ALA A 91 2.18 -8.12 24.82
N ILE A 92 1.54 -9.27 24.56
CA ILE A 92 0.08 -9.39 24.44
C ILE A 92 -0.59 -9.02 25.77
N GLN A 93 -0.05 -9.50 26.90
CA GLN A 93 -0.56 -9.16 28.23
C GLN A 93 -0.40 -7.67 28.53
N ALA A 94 0.75 -7.07 28.21
CA ALA A 94 0.99 -5.63 28.38
C ALA A 94 0.01 -4.79 27.54
N ALA A 95 -0.25 -5.19 26.29
CA ALA A 95 -1.26 -4.56 25.45
C ALA A 95 -2.66 -4.64 26.08
N LYS A 96 -3.04 -5.81 26.62
CA LYS A 96 -4.31 -6.00 27.32
C LYS A 96 -4.42 -5.13 28.58
N GLN A 97 -3.35 -5.02 29.37
CA GLN A 97 -3.31 -4.13 30.55
C GLN A 97 -3.44 -2.65 30.16
N ALA A 98 -2.90 -2.28 29.00
CA ALA A 98 -3.07 -0.94 28.42
C ALA A 98 -4.43 -0.73 27.72
N GLY A 99 -5.32 -1.73 27.70
CA GLY A 99 -6.61 -1.66 27.01
C GLY A 99 -6.50 -1.55 25.49
N LYS A 100 -5.45 -2.12 24.89
CA LYS A 100 -5.14 -2.03 23.45
C LYS A 100 -5.09 -3.41 22.80
N VAL A 101 -5.45 -3.46 21.52
CA VAL A 101 -5.17 -4.63 20.66
C VAL A 101 -3.64 -4.78 20.51
N PRO A 102 -3.06 -6.00 20.51
CA PRO A 102 -1.61 -6.19 20.58
C PRO A 102 -0.79 -5.49 19.49
N ASP A 103 -1.26 -5.49 18.24
CA ASP A 103 -0.59 -4.84 17.12
C ASP A 103 -0.72 -3.31 17.16
N VAL A 104 -1.86 -2.77 17.60
CA VAL A 104 -2.04 -1.35 17.90
C VAL A 104 -1.03 -0.92 18.95
N PHE A 105 -0.89 -1.69 20.03
CA PHE A 105 0.08 -1.42 21.09
C PHE A 105 1.52 -1.43 20.55
N TYR A 106 1.85 -2.41 19.71
CA TYR A 106 3.16 -2.48 19.04
C TYR A 106 3.42 -1.26 18.16
N CYS A 107 2.47 -0.87 17.29
CA CYS A 107 2.63 0.28 16.40
C CYS A 107 2.81 1.59 17.17
N LEU A 108 2.07 1.78 18.28
CA LEU A 108 2.24 2.95 19.15
C LEU A 108 3.62 2.97 19.79
N LYS A 109 4.10 1.82 20.31
CA LYS A 109 5.44 1.73 20.90
C LYS A 109 6.55 1.93 19.88
N LEU A 110 6.37 1.44 18.64
CA LEU A 110 7.28 1.70 17.52
C LEU A 110 7.35 3.20 17.22
N LEU A 111 6.20 3.86 17.11
CA LEU A 111 6.11 5.30 16.88
C LEU A 111 6.78 6.10 18.00
N GLU A 112 6.47 5.81 19.25
CA GLU A 112 7.06 6.49 20.42
C GLU A 112 8.60 6.33 20.46
N ALA A 113 9.12 5.16 20.10
CA ALA A 113 10.55 4.87 20.18
C ALA A 113 11.36 5.36 18.97
N THR A 114 10.75 5.44 17.78
CA THR A 114 11.49 5.64 16.51
C THR A 114 10.98 6.80 15.67
N GLY A 115 9.80 7.34 15.95
CA GLY A 115 9.11 8.30 15.09
C GLY A 115 8.48 7.66 13.83
N ILE A 116 8.59 6.35 13.64
CA ILE A 116 8.03 5.66 12.47
C ILE A 116 6.57 5.31 12.73
N SER A 117 5.67 5.91 11.94
CA SER A 117 4.24 5.60 11.98
C SER A 117 3.90 4.44 11.04
N THR A 118 3.26 3.40 11.58
CA THR A 118 2.79 2.23 10.84
C THR A 118 1.32 1.96 11.12
N VAL A 119 0.65 1.26 10.21
CA VAL A 119 -0.77 0.89 10.37
C VAL A 119 -0.88 -0.51 10.97
N PRO A 120 -1.64 -0.70 12.07
CA PRO A 120 -1.83 -2.01 12.68
C PRO A 120 -2.68 -2.95 11.80
N GLY A 121 -2.37 -4.26 11.83
CA GLY A 121 -3.06 -5.28 11.04
C GLY A 121 -4.54 -5.43 11.38
N SER A 122 -4.93 -5.12 12.62
CA SER A 122 -6.31 -5.15 13.12
C SER A 122 -7.26 -4.27 12.32
N GLY A 123 -6.75 -3.21 11.66
CA GLY A 123 -7.56 -2.34 10.80
C GLY A 123 -7.95 -2.97 9.45
N PHE A 124 -7.26 -4.04 9.04
CA PHE A 124 -7.47 -4.73 7.75
C PHE A 124 -8.17 -6.08 7.87
N GLY A 125 -8.34 -6.58 9.11
CA GLY A 125 -8.72 -7.95 9.38
C GLY A 125 -7.53 -8.91 9.20
N GLN A 126 -7.29 -9.74 10.20
CA GLN A 126 -6.23 -10.75 10.18
C GLN A 126 -6.70 -12.00 10.93
N LYS A 127 -6.06 -13.14 10.64
CA LYS A 127 -6.34 -14.40 11.34
C LYS A 127 -6.14 -14.20 12.86
N GLU A 128 -7.04 -14.75 13.66
CA GLU A 128 -6.85 -14.80 15.12
C GLU A 128 -5.56 -15.55 15.48
N GLY A 129 -4.76 -14.95 16.37
CA GLY A 129 -3.47 -15.48 16.81
C GLY A 129 -2.66 -14.49 17.66
#